data_AF-A0A3A2Z0E8-F1
#
_entry.id   AF-A0A3A2Z0E8-F1
#
_cell.length_a   1.000
_cell.length_b   1.000
_cell.length_c   1.000
_cell.angle_alpha   90.00
_cell.angle_beta   90.00
_cell.angle_gamma   90.00
#
_symmetry.space_group_name_H-M   'P 1'
#
loop_
_entity.id
_entity.type
_entity.pdbx_description
1 polymer ?
#
loop_
_entity_poly.entity_id
_entity_poly.type
_entity_poly.pdbx_seq_one_letter_code
_entity_poly.pdbx_strand_id
1 'polypeptide(L)' 'MEPVERVLRDAKIDKSSVHEIVLVGGSTRIPKIQKMVSDFFNGKEPNRSINPDEAVAYGAA' A
#
# COMPACT_ATOMS: atom_id res chain seq x y z
N MET A 1 -5.92 -10.29 5.23
CA MET A 1 -5.61 -9.40 4.08
C MET A 1 -5.08 -10.28 2.97
N GLU A 2 -5.90 -11.25 2.55
CA GLU A 2 -5.43 -12.46 1.88
C GLU A 2 -4.64 -12.20 0.58
N PRO A 3 -5.03 -11.27 -0.31
CA PRO A 3 -4.24 -10.96 -1.49
C PRO A 3 -2.85 -10.37 -1.18
N VAL A 4 -2.73 -9.55 -0.13
CA VAL A 4 -1.45 -8.91 0.25
C VAL A 4 -0.51 -9.94 0.87
N GLU A 5 -1.03 -10.81 1.73
CA GLU A 5 -0.27 -11.92 2.32
C GLU A 5 0.24 -12.90 1.25
N ARG A 6 -0.59 -13.19 0.25
CA ARG A 6 -0.21 -14.03 -0.89
C ARG A 6 0.93 -13.43 -1.70
N VAL A 7 0.84 -12.14 -2.06
CA VAL A 7 1.90 -11.46 -2.83
C VAL A 7 3.22 -11.43 -2.06
N LEU A 8 3.20 -11.20 -0.75
CA LEU A 8 4.40 -11.26 0.09
C LEU A 8 5.03 -12.65 0.10
N ARG A 9 4.20 -13.70 0.20
CA ARG A 9 4.66 -15.09 0.13
C ARG A 9 5.26 -15.44 -1.22
N ASP A 10 4.59 -15.05 -2.31
CA ASP A 10 5.04 -15.31 -3.68
C ASP A 10 6.37 -14.58 -3.96
N ALA A 11 6.52 -13.36 -3.42
CA ALA A 11 7.76 -12.59 -3.49
C ALA A 11 8.86 -13.10 -2.53
N LYS A 12 8.53 -13.98 -1.58
CA LYS A 12 9.42 -14.45 -0.49
C LYS A 12 9.98 -13.29 0.36
N ILE A 13 9.16 -12.26 0.58
CA ILE A 13 9.52 -11.06 1.33
C ILE A 13 8.72 -11.05 2.63
N ASP A 14 9.39 -10.79 3.75
CA ASP A 14 8.70 -10.55 5.02
C ASP A 14 8.07 -9.15 5.04
N LYS A 15 6.93 -9.00 5.72
CA LYS A 15 6.25 -7.71 5.88
C LYS A 15 7.16 -6.59 6.41
N SER A 16 8.15 -6.91 7.24
CA SER A 16 9.12 -5.94 7.77
C SER A 16 10.09 -5.38 6.72
N SER A 17 10.28 -6.12 5.62
CA SER A 17 11.17 -5.74 4.51
C SER A 17 10.50 -4.80 3.50
N VAL A 18 9.22 -4.45 3.70
CA VAL A 18 8.53 -3.46 2.87
C VAL A 18 8.95 -2.06 3.32
N HIS A 19 9.64 -1.34 2.42
CA HIS A 19 10.23 -0.03 2.72
C HIS A 19 9.24 1.13 2.60
N GLU A 20 8.33 1.07 1.64
CA GLU A 20 7.35 2.11 1.34
C GLU A 20 6.01 1.47 0.99
N ILE A 21 4.92 2.14 1.34
CA ILE A 21 3.56 1.70 1.03
C ILE A 21 2.89 2.82 0.26
N VAL A 22 2.58 2.62 -1.02
CA VAL A 22 1.89 3.62 -1.85
C VAL A 22 0.45 3.19 -2.06
N LEU A 23 -0.48 4.10 -1.80
CA LEU A 23 -1.92 3.87 -2.00
C LEU A 23 -2.36 4.49 -3.33
N VAL A 24 -2.98 3.68 -4.18
CA VAL A 24 -3.38 4.09 -5.54
C VAL A 24 -4.87 3.78 -5.75
N GLY A 25 -5.59 4.72 -6.37
CA GLY A 25 -7.02 4.61 -6.67
C GLY A 25 -7.94 5.19 -5.59
N GLY A 26 -9.10 5.72 -6.01
CA GLY A 26 -10.01 6.50 -5.14
C GLY A 26 -10.50 5.80 -3.88
N SER A 27 -10.73 4.48 -3.91
CA SER A 27 -11.18 3.72 -2.71
C SER A 27 -10.15 3.70 -1.57
N THR A 28 -8.88 3.97 -1.86
CA THR A 28 -7.82 4.08 -0.84
C THR A 28 -7.92 5.36 0.00
N ARG A 29 -8.79 6.30 -0.37
CA ARG A 29 -9.12 7.49 0.43
C ARG A 29 -9.95 7.16 1.68
N ILE A 30 -10.53 5.95 1.76
CA ILE A 30 -11.34 5.53 2.90
C ILE A 30 -10.45 5.36 4.15
N PRO A 31 -10.69 6.10 5.25
CA PRO A 31 -9.83 6.07 6.44
C PRO A 31 -9.67 4.66 7.05
N LYS A 32 -10.72 3.84 6.98
CA LYS A 32 -10.67 2.46 7.48
C LYS A 32 -9.71 1.58 6.69
N ILE A 33 -9.60 1.78 5.37
CA ILE A 33 -8.67 1.05 4.51
C ILE A 33 -7.23 1.43 4.87
N GLN A 34 -6.95 2.74 4.98
CA GLN A 34 -5.63 3.23 5.36
C GLN A 34 -5.18 2.67 6.70
N LYS A 35 -6.08 2.67 7.70
CA LYS A 35 -5.81 2.08 9.01
C LYS A 35 -5.55 0.58 8.92
N MET A 36 -6.36 -0.19 8.19
CA MET A 36 -6.15 -1.63 8.05
C MET A 36 -4.81 -1.97 7.38
N VAL A 37 -4.39 -1.19 6.38
CA VAL A 37 -3.09 -1.37 5.71
C VAL A 37 -1.95 -1.00 6.66
N SER A 38 -2.04 0.13 7.37
CA SER A 38 -1.04 0.53 8.38
C SER A 38 -0.91 -0.53 9.48
N ASP A 39 -2.03 -0.98 10.06
CA ASP A 39 -2.07 -2.02 11.09
C ASP A 39 -1.41 -3.33 10.60
N PHE A 40 -1.63 -3.72 9.35
CA PHE A 40 -1.04 -4.93 8.77
C PHE A 40 0.48 -4.85 8.61
N PHE A 41 0.99 -3.67 8.23
CA PHE A 41 2.43 -3.41 8.13
C PHE A 41 3.03 -2.92 9.46
N ASN A 42 2.50 -3.39 10.59
CA ASN A 42 2.96 -3.08 11.95
C ASN A 42 2.96 -1.57 12.28
N GLY A 43 1.94 -0.83 11.84
CA GLY A 43 1.79 0.61 12.07
C GLY A 43 2.58 1.50 11.10
N LYS A 44 3.06 0.93 9.99
CA LYS A 44 3.78 1.69 8.97
C LYS A 44 2.81 2.56 8.18
N GLU A 45 3.02 3.88 8.24
CA GLU A 45 2.15 4.82 7.55
C GLU A 45 2.32 4.75 6.02
N PRO A 46 1.21 4.74 5.26
CA PRO A 46 1.26 4.84 3.82
C PRO A 46 1.78 6.21 3.36
N ASN A 47 2.53 6.21 2.27
CA ASN A 47 3.07 7.39 1.64
C ASN A 47 1.94 8.25 1.05
N ARG A 48 1.93 9.53 1.43
CA ARG A 48 0.92 10.53 1.05
C ARG A 48 1.46 11.60 0.09
N SER A 49 2.72 11.51 -0.31
CA SER A 49 3.32 12.49 -1.23
C SER A 49 2.86 12.32 -2.68
N ILE A 50 2.21 11.21 -3.00
CA ILE A 50 1.72 10.87 -4.33
C ILE A 50 0.20 10.97 -4.34
N ASN A 51 -0.34 11.73 -5.30
CA ASN A 51 -1.78 11.81 -5.53
C ASN A 51 -2.30 10.45 -6.07
N PRO A 52 -3.19 9.73 -5.36
CA PRO A 52 -3.60 8.37 -5.73
C PRO A 52 -4.26 8.25 -7.11
N ASP A 53 -4.87 9.34 -7.59
CA ASP A 53 -5.58 9.36 -8.87
C ASP A 53 -4.65 9.66 -10.06
N GLU A 54 -3.50 10.29 -9.78
CA GLU A 54 -2.51 10.64 -10.81
C GLU A 54 -1.28 9.74 -10.76
N ALA A 55 -1.10 8.95 -9.68
CA ALA A 55 0.04 8.06 -9.47
C ALA A 55 0.32 7.13 -10.66
N VAL A 56 -0.75 6.57 -11.23
CA VAL A 56 -0.65 5.65 -12.39
C VAL A 56 -0.30 6.42 -13.66
N ALA A 57 -0.91 7.58 -13.87
CA ALA A 57 -0.66 8.40 -15.05
C ALA A 57 0.76 8.98 -15.07
N TYR A 58 1.25 9.44 -13.91
CA TYR A 58 2.63 9.91 -13.74
C TYR A 58 3.66 8.79 -13.93
N GLY A 59 3.37 7.56 -13.50
CA GLY A 59 4.30 6.44 -13.63
C GLY A 59 4.34 5.80 -15.02
N ALA A 60 3.35 6.06 -15.87
CA ALA A 60 3.26 5.50 -17.21
C ALA A 60 3.84 6.41 -18.31
N ALA A 61 4.06 7.70 -18.01
CA ALA A 61 4.68 8.68 -18.90
C ALA A 61 6.21 8.58 -18.86
#